data_AF-A0A925DY69-F1
#
_entry.id   AF-A0A925DY69-F1
#
_cell.length_a   1.000
_cell.length_b   1.000
_cell.length_c   1.000
_cell.angle_alpha   90.00
_cell.angle_beta   90.00
_cell.angle_gamma   90.00
#
_symmetry.space_group_name_H-M   'P 1'
#
loop_
_entity.id
_entity.type
_entity.pdbx_description
1 polymer ?
#
loop_
_entity_poly.entity_id
_entity_poly.type
_entity_poly.pdbx_seq_one_letter_code
_entity_poly.pdbx_strand_id
1 'polypeptide(L)'
;MWAKNKQHGFTIVELLIVIVVIGVLASISIVAYSGVQSKARDTVRSNDIAQVKKAIELYYVDNGSYPTVGTDNAGYALSSLSTALVPKYMAKLPVNPLVGINNYYYVRGTVVSNSFGLLVPYETKTQCHMGTNNTVGWWGLASC
;
A
#
# COMPACT_ATOMS: atom_id res chain seq x y z
N MET A 1 8.90 69.93 -6.09
CA MET A 1 7.51 69.49 -5.82
C MET A 1 7.50 67.99 -5.72
N TRP A 2 7.20 67.41 -4.56
CA TRP A 2 7.19 65.96 -4.38
C TRP A 2 5.73 65.47 -4.41
N ALA A 3 5.40 64.66 -5.40
CA ALA A 3 4.06 64.11 -5.57
C ALA A 3 3.76 63.12 -4.44
N LYS A 4 2.71 63.38 -3.66
CA LYS A 4 2.19 62.43 -2.67
C LYS A 4 1.56 61.24 -3.40
N ASN A 5 2.18 60.07 -3.28
CA ASN A 5 1.54 58.80 -3.63
C ASN A 5 0.33 58.59 -2.71
N LYS A 6 -0.88 58.53 -3.30
CA LYS A 6 -2.09 58.12 -2.58
C LYS A 6 -1.96 56.63 -2.28
N GLN A 7 -1.78 56.29 -1.01
CA GLN A 7 -1.89 54.90 -0.54
C GLN A 7 -3.37 54.51 -0.63
N HIS A 8 -3.71 53.64 -1.57
CA HIS A 8 -5.05 53.06 -1.68
C HIS A 8 -5.19 51.97 -0.61
N GLY A 9 -6.12 52.16 0.32
CA GLY A 9 -6.47 51.15 1.32
C GLY A 9 -7.36 50.06 0.72
N PHE A 10 -7.19 48.83 1.20
CA PHE A 10 -8.06 47.70 0.86
C PHE A 10 -9.50 47.98 1.32
N THR A 11 -10.48 47.73 0.47
CA THR A 11 -11.88 47.81 0.88
C THR A 11 -12.28 46.56 1.67
N ILE A 12 -13.19 46.73 2.63
CA ILE A 12 -13.73 45.60 3.42
C ILE A 12 -14.40 44.57 2.51
N VAL A 13 -15.01 45.02 1.41
CA VAL A 13 -15.68 44.15 0.43
C VAL A 13 -14.67 43.27 -0.31
N GLU A 14 -13.49 43.78 -0.67
CA GLU A 14 -12.43 42.99 -1.28
C GLU A 14 -11.96 41.87 -0.34
N LEU A 15 -11.76 42.18 0.94
CA LEU A 15 -11.37 41.16 1.92
C LEU A 15 -12.46 40.10 2.12
N LEU A 16 -13.73 40.53 2.14
CA LEU A 16 -14.88 39.63 2.33
C LEU A 16 -14.99 38.60 1.19
N ILE A 17 -14.84 39.05 -0.06
CA ILE A 17 -14.91 38.14 -1.21
C ILE A 17 -13.76 37.12 -1.17
N VAL A 18 -12.56 37.55 -0.76
CA VAL A 18 -11.39 36.67 -0.67
C VAL A 18 -11.60 35.53 0.35
N ILE A 19 -12.10 35.84 1.56
CA ILE A 19 -12.33 34.79 2.56
C ILE A 19 -13.45 33.82 2.13
N VAL A 20 -14.46 34.30 1.41
CA VAL A 20 -15.53 33.45 0.85
C VAL A 20 -14.95 32.50 -0.20
N VAL A 21 -14.14 33.01 -1.13
CA VAL A 21 -13.50 32.19 -2.16
C VAL A 21 -12.55 31.16 -1.54
N ILE A 22 -11.73 31.56 -0.55
CA ILE A 22 -10.84 30.64 0.17
C ILE A 22 -11.65 29.58 0.91
N GLY A 23 -12.77 29.92 1.54
CA GLY A 23 -13.64 28.96 2.22
C GLY A 23 -14.20 27.90 1.28
N VAL A 24 -14.71 28.32 0.11
CA VAL A 24 -15.21 27.40 -0.92
C VAL A 24 -14.08 26.49 -1.43
N LEU A 25 -12.93 27.05 -1.81
CA LEU A 25 -11.80 26.26 -2.31
C LEU A 25 -11.25 25.28 -1.27
N ALA A 26 -11.18 25.70 0.00
CA ALA A 26 -10.70 24.86 1.10
C ALA A 26 -11.63 23.65 1.33
N SER A 27 -12.95 23.85 1.31
CA SER A 27 -13.92 22.78 1.47
C SER A 27 -13.81 21.69 0.39
N ILE A 28 -13.64 22.08 -0.88
CA ILE A 28 -13.46 21.15 -2.00
C ILE A 28 -12.12 20.40 -1.88
N SER A 29 -11.06 21.12 -1.49
CA SER A 29 -9.71 20.56 -1.39
C SER A 29 -9.59 19.44 -0.35
N ILE A 30 -10.28 19.56 0.79
CA ILE A 30 -10.24 18.55 1.86
C ILE A 30 -10.80 17.20 1.40
N VAL A 31 -11.91 17.20 0.67
CA VAL A 31 -12.56 15.97 0.19
C VAL A 31 -11.71 15.29 -0.88
N ALA A 32 -11.07 16.06 -1.76
CA ALA A 32 -10.19 15.52 -2.79
C ALA A 32 -8.90 14.89 -2.20
N TYR A 33 -8.37 15.46 -1.11
CA TYR A 33 -7.09 15.05 -0.54
C TYR A 33 -7.13 13.65 0.10
N SER A 34 -8.25 13.27 0.74
CA SER A 34 -8.38 11.96 1.39
C SER A 34 -8.34 10.80 0.39
N GLY A 35 -9.00 10.94 -0.77
CA GLY A 35 -8.99 9.93 -1.83
C GLY A 35 -7.63 9.75 -2.49
N VAL A 36 -6.90 10.85 -2.71
CA VAL A 36 -5.54 10.82 -3.30
C VAL A 36 -4.56 10.10 -2.38
N GLN A 37 -4.61 10.36 -1.07
CA GLN A 37 -3.73 9.68 -0.12
C GLN A 37 -3.98 8.16 -0.08
N SER A 38 -5.24 7.73 -0.12
CA SER A 38 -5.59 6.31 -0.12
C SER A 38 -5.06 5.59 -1.37
N LYS A 39 -5.21 6.21 -2.54
CA LYS A 39 -4.66 5.68 -3.79
C LYS A 39 -3.13 5.62 -3.78
N ALA A 40 -2.46 6.64 -3.23
CA ALA A 40 -1.01 6.65 -3.10
C ALA A 40 -0.51 5.50 -2.19
N ARG A 41 -1.19 5.24 -1.07
CA ARG A 41 -0.88 4.07 -0.21
C ARG A 41 -1.08 2.75 -0.94
N ASP A 42 -2.17 2.60 -1.70
CA ASP A 42 -2.40 1.40 -2.50
C ASP A 42 -1.30 1.17 -3.55
N THR A 43 -0.78 2.22 -4.18
CA THR A 43 0.39 2.12 -5.07
C THR A 43 1.63 1.65 -4.32
N VAL A 44 1.90 2.16 -3.11
CA VAL A 44 3.00 1.68 -2.26
C VAL A 44 2.83 0.18 -1.95
N ARG A 45 1.62 -0.24 -1.54
CA ARG A 45 1.34 -1.65 -1.23
C ARG A 45 1.58 -2.58 -2.42
N SER A 46 1.18 -2.16 -3.63
CA SER A 46 1.39 -2.93 -4.85
C SER A 46 2.88 -3.12 -5.16
N ASN A 47 3.67 -2.04 -5.02
CA ASN A 47 5.12 -2.10 -5.22
C ASN A 47 5.83 -2.98 -4.18
N ASP A 48 5.45 -2.84 -2.92
CA ASP A 48 6.00 -3.61 -1.80
C ASP A 48 5.81 -5.12 -2.03
N ILE A 49 4.61 -5.52 -2.46
CA ILE A 49 4.29 -6.92 -2.69
C ILE A 49 4.96 -7.47 -3.94
N ALA A 50 5.12 -6.66 -4.99
CA ALA A 50 5.90 -7.05 -6.16
C ALA A 50 7.38 -7.33 -5.80
N GLN A 51 7.97 -6.54 -4.90
CA GLN A 51 9.34 -6.77 -4.41
C GLN A 51 9.42 -8.06 -3.58
N VAL A 52 8.47 -8.27 -2.67
CA VAL A 52 8.39 -9.49 -1.84
C VAL A 52 8.21 -10.73 -2.72
N LYS A 53 7.33 -10.68 -3.71
CA LYS A 53 7.11 -11.76 -4.68
C LYS A 53 8.43 -12.15 -5.36
N LYS A 54 9.16 -11.16 -5.89
CA LYS A 54 10.45 -11.39 -6.52
C LYS A 54 11.46 -12.03 -5.56
N ALA A 55 11.51 -11.57 -4.31
CA ALA A 55 12.40 -12.13 -3.31
C ALA A 55 12.04 -13.59 -2.96
N ILE A 56 10.75 -13.93 -2.90
CA ILE A 56 10.26 -15.30 -2.69
C ILE A 56 10.61 -16.20 -3.86
N GLU A 57 10.48 -15.70 -5.09
CA GLU A 57 10.90 -16.41 -6.30
C GLU A 57 12.41 -16.67 -6.33
N LEU A 58 13.23 -15.70 -5.91
CA LEU A 58 14.67 -15.89 -5.77
C LEU A 58 15.02 -16.94 -4.69
N TYR A 59 14.31 -16.94 -3.56
CA TYR A 59 14.46 -17.98 -2.54
C TYR A 59 14.15 -19.36 -3.13
N TYR A 60 13.10 -19.46 -3.94
CA TYR A 60 12.72 -20.71 -4.60
C TYR A 60 13.80 -21.22 -5.56
N VAL A 61 14.42 -20.33 -6.35
CA VAL A 61 15.51 -20.70 -7.25
C VAL A 61 16.68 -21.34 -6.49
N ASP A 62 17.01 -20.81 -5.31
CA ASP A 62 18.13 -21.31 -4.50
C ASP A 62 17.80 -22.59 -3.73
N ASN A 63 16.58 -22.71 -3.21
CA ASN A 63 16.21 -23.76 -2.23
C ASN A 63 15.29 -24.84 -2.81
N GLY A 64 14.80 -24.67 -4.05
CA GLY A 64 13.85 -25.58 -4.70
C GLY A 64 12.47 -25.67 -4.02
N SER A 65 12.19 -24.82 -3.04
CA SER A 65 10.90 -24.75 -2.33
C SER A 65 10.64 -23.34 -1.81
N TYR A 66 9.36 -22.98 -1.63
CA TYR A 66 9.00 -21.68 -1.05
C TYR A 66 9.21 -21.63 0.47
N PRO A 67 9.50 -20.45 1.04
CA PRO A 67 9.76 -20.27 2.47
C PRO A 67 8.70 -20.91 3.36
N THR A 68 9.09 -21.84 4.23
CA THR A 68 8.17 -22.40 5.22
C THR A 68 7.97 -21.41 6.36
N VAL A 69 6.71 -21.03 6.59
CA VAL A 69 6.33 -20.35 7.82
C VAL A 69 5.21 -21.16 8.46
N GLY A 70 5.48 -21.73 9.63
CA GLY A 70 4.52 -22.57 10.33
C GLY A 70 4.03 -23.77 9.49
N THR A 71 2.70 -23.94 9.43
CA THR A 71 2.03 -25.06 8.75
C THR A 71 1.59 -24.70 7.33
N ASP A 72 1.67 -25.65 6.41
CA ASP A 72 1.20 -25.47 5.03
C ASP A 72 -0.30 -25.14 4.97
N ASN A 73 -0.68 -24.35 3.96
CA ASN A 73 -2.03 -23.83 3.71
C ASN A 73 -2.61 -22.94 4.83
N ALA A 74 -1.79 -22.50 5.79
CA ALA A 74 -2.20 -21.50 6.77
C ALA A 74 -1.64 -20.11 6.39
N GLY A 75 -2.45 -19.07 6.59
CA GLY A 75 -2.05 -17.69 6.38
C GLY A 75 -1.30 -17.14 7.59
N TYR A 76 -0.10 -16.64 7.36
CA TYR A 76 0.75 -16.01 8.37
C TYR A 76 1.07 -14.57 8.00
N ALA A 77 1.38 -13.73 8.99
CA ALA A 77 1.86 -12.40 8.73
C ALA A 77 3.17 -12.44 7.92
N LEU A 78 3.34 -11.52 6.98
CA LEU A 78 4.55 -11.43 6.15
C LEU A 78 5.83 -11.27 6.98
N SER A 79 5.74 -10.71 8.19
CA SER A 79 6.86 -10.61 9.13
C SER A 79 7.50 -11.96 9.49
N SER A 80 6.74 -13.05 9.43
CA SER A 80 7.24 -14.41 9.68
C SER A 80 8.27 -14.87 8.66
N LEU A 81 8.34 -14.21 7.49
CA LEU A 81 9.29 -14.51 6.42
C LEU A 81 10.66 -13.83 6.63
N SER A 82 10.80 -13.01 7.68
CA SER A 82 12.02 -12.25 7.93
C SER A 82 13.27 -13.12 7.99
N THR A 83 13.23 -14.24 8.72
CA THR A 83 14.35 -15.18 8.84
C THR A 83 14.74 -15.85 7.51
N ALA A 84 13.78 -16.02 6.60
CA ALA A 84 14.01 -16.72 5.34
C ALA A 84 14.48 -15.78 4.21
N LEU A 85 13.96 -14.54 4.18
CA LEU A 85 14.20 -13.60 3.08
C LEU A 85 15.21 -12.50 3.40
N VAL A 86 15.31 -12.10 4.66
CA VAL A 86 16.21 -11.03 5.10
C VAL A 86 17.44 -11.64 5.79
N PRO A 87 18.67 -11.21 5.47
CA PRO A 87 19.04 -10.14 4.52
C PRO A 87 19.34 -10.62 3.09
N LYS A 88 19.34 -11.94 2.83
CA LYS A 88 19.91 -12.51 1.60
C LYS A 88 19.17 -12.12 0.32
N TYR A 89 17.84 -12.09 0.35
CA TYR A 89 16.99 -11.88 -0.83
C TYR A 89 16.32 -10.50 -0.86
N MET A 90 16.25 -9.81 0.29
CA MET A 90 15.81 -8.43 0.39
C MET A 90 16.39 -7.75 1.63
N ALA A 91 16.60 -6.43 1.57
CA ALA A 91 17.21 -5.67 2.66
C ALA A 91 16.30 -5.53 3.90
N LYS A 92 14.99 -5.39 3.69
CA LYS A 92 13.99 -5.26 4.75
C LYS A 92 12.61 -5.61 4.21
N LEU A 93 11.80 -6.32 5.00
CA LEU A 93 10.40 -6.57 4.64
C LEU A 93 9.58 -5.27 4.68
N PRO A 94 8.73 -5.02 3.67
CA PRO A 94 7.82 -3.90 3.69
C PRO A 94 6.79 -4.08 4.81
N VAL A 95 6.38 -2.95 5.39
CA VAL A 95 5.36 -2.87 6.44
C VAL A 95 4.22 -2.06 5.87
N ASN A 96 2.98 -2.53 6.06
CA ASN A 96 1.83 -1.78 5.57
C ASN A 96 1.84 -0.36 6.17
N PRO A 97 1.69 0.70 5.36
CA PRO A 97 1.62 2.08 5.85
C PRO A 97 0.48 2.34 6.85
N LEU A 98 -0.52 1.46 6.95
CA LEU A 98 -1.53 1.49 8.01
C LEU A 98 -1.27 0.34 9.01
N VAL A 99 -0.85 0.69 10.22
CA VAL A 99 -0.59 -0.26 11.31
C VAL A 99 -1.91 -0.73 11.92
N GLY A 100 -2.13 -2.04 12.06
CA GLY A 100 -3.25 -2.60 12.83
C GLY A 100 -3.98 -3.78 12.17
N ILE A 101 -4.94 -3.50 11.29
CA ILE A 101 -6.03 -4.46 10.97
C ILE A 101 -5.86 -5.13 9.59
N ASN A 102 -4.84 -4.76 8.82
CA ASN A 102 -4.70 -5.15 7.42
C ASN A 102 -3.24 -5.43 7.07
N ASN A 103 -2.54 -6.26 7.83
CA ASN A 103 -1.16 -6.61 7.46
C ASN A 103 -1.12 -7.49 6.20
N TYR A 104 0.03 -7.51 5.53
CA TYR A 104 0.27 -8.45 4.45
C TYR A 104 0.31 -9.87 5.01
N TYR A 105 -0.37 -10.80 4.34
CA TYR A 105 -0.32 -12.21 4.68
C TYR A 105 0.39 -13.00 3.61
N TYR A 106 1.07 -14.05 4.04
CA TYR A 106 1.70 -15.05 3.22
C TYR A 106 1.12 -16.42 3.54
N VAL A 107 0.87 -17.21 2.50
CA VAL A 107 0.51 -18.62 2.62
C VAL A 107 1.39 -19.41 1.68
N ARG A 108 1.80 -20.59 2.13
CA ARG A 108 2.49 -21.58 1.31
C ARG A 108 1.57 -22.77 1.09
N GLY A 109 1.58 -23.33 -0.12
CA GLY A 109 1.01 -24.64 -0.39
C GLY A 109 1.87 -25.77 0.17
N THR A 110 1.38 -26.99 0.02
CA THR A 110 2.14 -28.18 0.39
C THR A 110 3.41 -28.31 -0.45
N VAL A 111 4.39 -29.07 0.05
CA VAL A 111 5.64 -29.37 -0.69
C VAL A 111 5.40 -29.98 -2.08
N VAL A 112 4.26 -30.67 -2.29
CA VAL A 112 3.88 -31.25 -3.58
C VAL A 112 3.25 -30.23 -4.53
N SER A 113 2.43 -29.32 -4.02
CA SER A 113 1.82 -28.25 -4.82
C SER A 113 2.80 -27.12 -5.10
N ASN A 114 3.85 -27.01 -4.27
CA ASN A 114 4.91 -26.02 -4.28
C ASN A 114 4.40 -24.68 -4.84
N SER A 115 3.49 -24.08 -4.09
CA SER A 115 2.82 -22.83 -4.44
C SER A 115 2.92 -21.85 -3.29
N PHE A 116 2.75 -20.57 -3.57
CA PHE A 116 2.60 -19.56 -2.53
C PHE A 116 1.58 -18.50 -2.93
N GLY A 117 1.07 -17.80 -1.93
CA GLY A 117 0.13 -16.70 -2.08
C GLY A 117 0.49 -15.56 -1.13
N LEU A 118 0.37 -14.34 -1.64
CA LEU A 118 0.48 -13.09 -0.90
C LEU A 118 -0.87 -12.40 -0.94
N LEU A 119 -1.42 -12.06 0.23
CA LEU A 119 -2.67 -11.32 0.36
C LEU A 119 -2.37 -9.86 0.68
N VAL A 120 -2.97 -8.97 -0.12
CA VAL A 120 -2.77 -7.53 -0.03
C VAL A 120 -4.10 -6.86 0.25
N PRO A 121 -4.26 -6.24 1.43
CA PRO A 121 -5.44 -5.46 1.73
C PRO A 121 -5.29 -4.07 1.13
N TYR A 122 -6.16 -3.76 0.17
CA TYR A 122 -6.28 -2.42 -0.42
C TYR A 122 -7.36 -1.61 0.30
N GLU A 123 -7.22 -0.28 0.27
CA GLU A 123 -8.24 0.62 0.81
C GLU A 123 -9.28 0.99 -0.25
N THR A 124 -8.86 1.17 -1.50
CA THR A 124 -9.74 1.63 -2.59
C THR A 124 -10.29 0.51 -3.45
N LYS A 125 -9.83 -0.73 -3.25
CA LYS A 125 -10.18 -1.91 -4.04
C LYS A 125 -10.53 -3.09 -3.14
N THR A 126 -11.31 -4.04 -3.68
CA THR A 126 -11.48 -5.36 -3.07
C THR A 126 -10.12 -6.01 -2.87
N GLN A 127 -9.93 -6.66 -1.73
CA GLN A 127 -8.71 -7.42 -1.44
C GLN A 127 -8.42 -8.38 -2.59
N CYS A 128 -7.14 -8.48 -2.96
CA CYS A 128 -6.70 -9.39 -4.00
C CYS A 128 -5.43 -10.12 -3.56
N HIS A 129 -5.10 -11.19 -4.28
CA HIS A 129 -3.98 -12.07 -3.96
C HIS A 129 -3.03 -12.20 -5.16
N MET A 130 -1.76 -12.47 -4.89
CA MET A 130 -0.72 -12.71 -5.89
C MET A 130 0.04 -14.01 -5.57
N GLY A 131 0.42 -14.80 -6.57
CA GLY A 131 1.11 -16.07 -6.32
C GLY A 131 1.23 -16.96 -7.54
N THR A 132 1.72 -18.19 -7.33
CA THR A 132 1.99 -19.18 -8.39
C THR A 132 0.91 -20.26 -8.55
N ASN A 133 -0.09 -20.30 -7.67
CA ASN A 133 -1.27 -21.15 -7.82
C ASN A 133 -2.50 -20.39 -7.32
N ASN A 134 -3.12 -19.62 -8.21
CA ASN A 134 -4.17 -18.66 -7.89
C ASN A 134 -5.57 -19.30 -7.75
N THR A 135 -5.65 -20.60 -7.46
CA THR A 135 -6.95 -21.23 -7.24
C THR A 135 -7.56 -20.71 -5.94
N VAL A 136 -8.86 -20.38 -6.00
CA VAL A 136 -9.69 -19.70 -4.99
C VAL A 136 -9.68 -20.32 -3.58
N GLY A 137 -9.00 -21.43 -3.34
CA GLY A 137 -9.07 -22.21 -2.10
C GLY A 137 -8.52 -21.52 -0.84
N TRP A 138 -7.55 -20.61 -0.94
CA TRP A 138 -6.95 -20.00 0.26
C TRP A 138 -7.73 -18.80 0.81
N TRP A 139 -8.34 -18.01 -0.07
CA TRP A 139 -9.00 -16.76 0.33
C TRP A 139 -10.30 -16.47 -0.45
N GLY A 140 -10.63 -17.27 -1.48
CA GLY A 140 -11.77 -17.01 -2.36
C GLY A 140 -11.67 -15.71 -3.17
N LEU A 141 -10.49 -15.08 -3.20
CA LEU A 141 -10.25 -13.78 -3.83
C LEU A 141 -9.81 -13.93 -5.29
N ALA A 142 -9.96 -12.86 -6.08
CA ALA A 142 -9.45 -12.77 -7.44
C ALA A 142 -8.01 -12.22 -7.46
N SER A 143 -7.22 -12.62 -8.47
CA SER A 143 -5.83 -12.18 -8.59
C SER A 143 -5.72 -10.65 -8.73
N CYS A 144 -4.71 -10.08 -8.07
CA CYS A 144 -4.17 -8.78 -8.46
C CYS A 144 -3.39 -8.94 -9.78
#